data_AF-A0AAW8PAY5-F1
#
_entry.id   AF-A0AAW8PAY5-F1
#
_cell.length_a   1.000
_cell.length_b   1.000
_cell.length_c   1.000
_cell.angle_alpha   90.00
_cell.angle_beta   90.00
_cell.angle_gamma   90.00
#
_symmetry.space_group_name_H-M   'P 1'
#
loop_
_entity.id
_entity.type
_entity.pdbx_description
1 polymer ?
#
loop_
_entity_poly.entity_id
_entity_poly.type
_entity_poly.pdbx_seq_one_letter_code
_entity_poly.pdbx_strand_id
1 'polypeptide(L)'
;MIAAMPLMIIPFVLYNLAMLGLMGEGGIPALQHDVIVLSMISGAIWSMALGDLFIVIALVVLFFEILKATRTGPGNLINHILSMLVFIAFLVEFLLVRDAATQVFFILMTIALIDVIGGFAVSIRSAGRDVSIGL
;
A
#
# COMPACT_ATOMS: atom_id res chain seq x y z
N MET A 1 -4.57 -13.11 15.59
CA MET A 1 -4.63 -13.43 14.15
C MET A 1 -5.01 -12.22 13.29
N ILE A 2 -6.05 -11.44 13.63
CA ILE A 2 -6.40 -10.20 12.90
C ILE A 2 -5.29 -9.13 12.95
N ALA A 3 -4.47 -9.09 14.01
CA ALA A 3 -3.36 -8.14 14.16
C ALA A 3 -2.15 -8.38 13.21
N ALA A 4 -2.11 -9.51 12.48
CA ALA A 4 -0.99 -9.86 11.59
C ALA A 4 -1.29 -9.62 10.10
N MET A 5 -2.48 -9.13 9.76
CA MET A 5 -2.84 -8.88 8.36
C MET A 5 -2.07 -7.66 7.82
N PRO A 6 -1.44 -7.75 6.64
CA PRO A 6 -0.84 -6.59 5.97
C PRO A 6 -1.95 -5.65 5.54
N LEU A 7 -1.91 -4.42 6.04
CA LEU A 7 -2.84 -3.36 5.71
C LEU A 7 -2.70 -2.95 4.24
N MET A 8 -1.55 -3.20 3.60
CA MET A 8 -1.34 -3.01 2.16
C MET A 8 -2.31 -3.82 1.27
N ILE A 9 -3.04 -4.79 1.83
CA ILE A 9 -4.14 -5.45 1.11
C ILE A 9 -5.31 -4.48 0.82
N ILE A 10 -5.46 -3.42 1.60
CA ILE A 10 -6.52 -2.43 1.42
C ILE A 10 -6.39 -1.70 0.08
N PRO A 11 -5.26 -1.02 -0.25
CA PRO A 11 -5.11 -0.39 -1.56
C PRO A 11 -5.16 -1.37 -2.73
N PHE A 12 -4.68 -2.61 -2.53
CA PHE A 12 -4.78 -3.68 -3.54
C PHE A 12 -6.24 -3.98 -3.91
N VAL A 13 -7.07 -4.19 -2.88
CA VAL A 13 -8.50 -4.48 -3.05
C VAL A 13 -9.23 -3.27 -3.61
N LEU A 14 -8.97 -2.06 -3.10
CA LEU A 14 -9.62 -0.83 -3.58
C LEU A 14 -9.41 -0.62 -5.09
N TYR A 15 -8.18 -0.81 -5.57
CA TYR A 15 -7.90 -0.72 -7.00
C TYR A 15 -8.71 -1.75 -7.80
N ASN A 16 -8.68 -3.02 -7.39
CA ASN A 16 -9.42 -4.10 -8.05
C ASN A 16 -10.92 -3.83 -8.06
N LEU A 17 -11.50 -3.32 -6.97
CA LEU A 17 -12.91 -2.96 -6.90
C LEU A 17 -13.27 -1.84 -7.89
N ALA A 18 -12.40 -0.84 -8.05
CA ALA A 18 -12.59 0.20 -9.05
C ALA A 18 -12.53 -0.36 -10.47
N MET A 19 -11.55 -1.23 -10.77
CA MET A 19 -11.44 -1.84 -12.10
C MET A 19 -12.65 -2.73 -12.42
N LEU A 20 -13.21 -3.43 -11.43
CA LEU A 20 -14.42 -4.24 -11.57
C LEU A 20 -15.71 -3.41 -11.70
N GLY A 21 -15.65 -2.08 -11.60
CA GLY A 21 -16.83 -1.20 -11.68
C GLY A 21 -17.70 -1.22 -10.42
N LEU A 22 -17.18 -1.70 -9.29
CA LEU A 22 -17.90 -1.75 -8.02
C LEU A 22 -17.88 -0.40 -7.29
N MET A 23 -17.20 0.61 -7.85
CA MET A 23 -17.08 1.97 -7.30
C MET A 23 -17.61 3.05 -8.26
N GLY A 24 -18.42 2.68 -9.25
CA GLY A 24 -18.99 3.60 -10.25
C GLY A 24 -18.72 3.11 -11.67
N GLU A 25 -18.06 3.94 -12.48
CA GLU A 25 -17.54 3.49 -13.78
C GLU A 25 -16.46 2.42 -13.57
N GLY A 26 -16.38 1.45 -14.47
CA GLY A 26 -15.40 0.35 -14.40
C GLY A 26 -14.17 0.60 -15.26
N GLY A 27 -13.10 -0.13 -14.97
CA GLY A 27 -11.85 -0.10 -15.71
C GLY A 27 -11.04 1.20 -15.52
N ILE A 28 -10.15 1.46 -16.46
CA ILE A 28 -9.20 2.59 -16.41
C ILE A 28 -9.88 3.97 -16.25
N PRO A 29 -11.03 4.27 -16.89
CA PRO A 29 -11.71 5.57 -16.73
C PRO A 29 -12.09 5.88 -15.28
N ALA A 30 -12.39 4.85 -14.47
CA ALA A 30 -12.73 5.00 -13.06
C ALA A 30 -11.64 5.74 -12.27
N LEU A 31 -10.37 5.49 -12.61
CA LEU A 31 -9.21 6.10 -11.94
C LEU A 31 -9.08 7.59 -12.22
N GLN A 32 -9.63 8.07 -13.35
CA GLN A 32 -9.55 9.45 -13.80
C GLN A 32 -10.72 10.31 -13.29
N HIS A 33 -11.70 9.69 -12.61
CA HIS A 33 -12.84 10.41 -12.08
C HIS A 33 -12.40 11.34 -10.94
N ASP A 34 -12.60 12.64 -11.12
CA ASP A 34 -12.33 13.64 -10.09
C ASP A 34 -13.25 13.43 -8.88
N VAL A 35 -12.65 13.24 -7.70
CA VAL A 35 -13.39 13.05 -6.44
C VAL A 35 -13.39 14.30 -5.57
N ILE A 36 -12.34 15.11 -5.67
CA ILE A 36 -12.22 16.36 -4.93
C ILE A 36 -11.74 17.43 -5.92
N VAL A 37 -12.48 18.53 -5.99
CA VAL A 37 -12.09 19.70 -6.79
C VAL A 37 -12.19 20.93 -5.89
N LEU A 38 -11.09 21.66 -5.77
CA LEU A 38 -10.98 22.81 -4.87
C LEU A 38 -10.33 23.99 -5.59
N SER A 39 -10.96 25.15 -5.48
CA SER A 39 -10.37 26.42 -5.90
C SER A 39 -9.39 26.90 -4.83
N MET A 40 -8.12 27.02 -5.21
CA MET A 40 -7.05 27.46 -4.32
C MET A 40 -7.00 28.99 -4.22
N ILE A 41 -6.46 29.49 -3.10
CA ILE A 41 -6.23 30.94 -2.88
C ILE A 41 -5.27 31.51 -3.95
N SER A 42 -4.38 30.68 -4.50
CA SER A 42 -3.51 31.04 -5.62
C SER A 42 -4.24 31.29 -6.95
N GLY A 43 -5.54 31.00 -7.02
CA GLY A 43 -6.35 31.05 -8.24
C GLY A 43 -6.30 29.79 -9.10
N ALA A 44 -5.49 28.79 -8.73
CA ALA A 44 -5.47 27.49 -9.40
C ALA A 44 -6.68 26.62 -8.99
N ILE A 45 -7.15 25.78 -9.90
CA ILE A 45 -8.09 24.70 -9.58
C ILE A 45 -7.25 23.45 -9.33
N TRP A 46 -7.30 22.94 -8.10
CA TRP A 46 -6.69 21.67 -7.76
C TRP A 46 -7.77 20.61 -7.80
N SER A 47 -7.55 19.56 -8.60
CA SER A 47 -8.38 18.37 -8.62
C SER A 47 -7.57 17.15 -8.16
N MET A 48 -8.26 16.20 -7.56
CA MET A 48 -7.74 14.90 -7.17
C MET A 48 -8.65 13.84 -7.77
N ALA A 49 -8.05 12.96 -8.57
CA ALA A 49 -8.75 11.84 -9.16
C ALA A 49 -8.83 10.66 -8.19
N LEU A 50 -9.73 9.71 -8.46
CA LEU A 50 -9.90 8.50 -7.66
C LEU A 50 -8.57 7.72 -7.52
N GLY A 51 -7.79 7.62 -8.60
CA GLY A 51 -6.48 6.98 -8.59
C GLY A 51 -5.49 7.65 -7.64
N ASP A 52 -5.48 8.99 -7.60
CA ASP A 52 -4.62 9.77 -6.69
C ASP A 52 -5.02 9.53 -5.23
N LEU A 53 -6.33 9.43 -4.96
CA LEU A 53 -6.85 9.13 -3.63
C LEU A 53 -6.38 7.75 -3.15
N PHE A 54 -6.34 6.74 -4.02
CA PHE A 54 -5.81 5.42 -3.66
C PHE A 54 -4.33 5.47 -3.26
N ILE A 55 -3.53 6.29 -3.94
CA ILE A 55 -2.12 6.50 -3.58
C ILE A 55 -2.02 7.14 -2.20
N VAL A 56 -2.82 8.17 -1.91
CA VAL A 56 -2.85 8.81 -0.58
C VAL A 56 -3.25 7.81 0.50
N ILE A 57 -4.28 7.00 0.27
CA ILE A 57 -4.71 5.95 1.20
C ILE A 57 -3.57 4.94 1.43
N ALA A 58 -2.89 4.50 0.36
CA ALA A 58 -1.78 3.57 0.45
C ALA A 58 -0.60 4.12 1.28
N LEU A 59 -0.30 5.42 1.14
CA LEU A 59 0.74 6.07 1.96
C LEU A 59 0.36 6.15 3.43
N VAL A 60 -0.91 6.45 3.75
CA VAL A 60 -1.42 6.44 5.13
C VAL A 60 -1.37 5.02 5.71
N VAL A 61 -1.76 4.02 4.92
CA VAL A 61 -1.67 2.61 5.27
C VAL A 61 -0.23 2.18 5.55
N LEU A 62 0.72 2.56 4.67
CA LEU A 62 2.14 2.30 4.85
C LEU A 62 2.66 2.92 6.16
N PHE A 63 2.24 4.13 6.50
CA PHE A 63 2.61 4.76 7.77
C PHE A 63 2.17 3.89 8.96
N PHE A 64 0.94 3.38 8.93
CA PHE A 64 0.47 2.47 9.98
C PHE A 64 1.22 1.13 10.01
N GLU A 65 1.60 0.58 8.86
CA GLU A 65 2.47 -0.61 8.80
C GLU A 65 3.83 -0.37 9.44
N ILE A 66 4.47 0.77 9.16
CA ILE A 66 5.74 1.13 9.78
C ILE A 66 5.60 1.23 11.30
N LEU A 67 4.55 1.90 11.79
CA LEU A 67 4.28 1.98 13.22
C LEU A 67 4.06 0.59 13.84
N LYS A 68 3.30 -0.27 13.16
CA LYS A 68 3.05 -1.65 13.59
C LYS A 68 4.34 -2.46 13.66
N ALA A 69 5.22 -2.32 12.66
CA ALA A 69 6.50 -3.02 12.58
C ALA A 69 7.47 -2.67 13.72
N THR A 70 7.36 -1.46 14.31
CA THR A 70 8.20 -1.08 15.47
C THR A 70 7.90 -1.86 16.75
N ARG A 71 6.74 -2.50 16.85
CA ARG A 71 6.36 -3.29 18.03
C ARG A 71 6.95 -4.70 17.93
N THR A 72 7.95 -4.97 18.76
CA THR A 72 8.61 -6.30 18.81
C THR A 72 7.66 -7.35 19.40
N GLY A 73 7.45 -8.46 18.70
CA GLY A 73 6.65 -9.59 19.17
C GLY A 73 6.78 -10.83 18.30
N PRO A 74 6.41 -12.03 18.80
CA PRO A 74 6.61 -13.31 18.11
C PRO A 74 5.87 -13.45 16.77
N GLY A 75 4.94 -12.54 16.45
CA GLY A 75 4.23 -12.51 15.16
C GLY A 75 4.98 -11.81 14.01
N ASN A 76 6.19 -11.29 14.23
CA ASN A 76 6.88 -10.44 13.25
C ASN A 76 7.22 -11.17 11.94
N LEU A 77 7.61 -12.45 12.01
CA LEU A 77 7.91 -13.26 10.82
C LEU A 77 6.67 -13.50 9.95
N ILE A 78 5.52 -13.76 10.58
CA ILE A 78 4.26 -14.00 9.85
C ILE A 78 3.83 -12.71 9.14
N ASN A 79 3.91 -11.56 9.82
CA ASN A 79 3.60 -10.26 9.20
C ASN A 79 4.47 -10.03 7.97
N HIS A 80 5.76 -10.35 8.09
CA HIS A 80 6.69 -10.21 6.98
C HIS A 80 6.35 -11.10 5.78
N ILE A 81 6.08 -12.40 6.02
CA ILE A 81 5.68 -13.33 4.95
C ILE A 81 4.38 -12.86 4.28
N LEU A 82 3.40 -12.40 5.06
CA LEU A 82 2.14 -11.91 4.53
C LEU A 82 2.33 -10.63 3.69
N SER A 83 3.14 -9.67 4.13
CA SER A 83 3.47 -8.47 3.33
C SER A 83 4.15 -8.86 2.01
N MET A 84 5.05 -9.85 2.03
CA MET A 84 5.63 -10.39 0.79
C MET A 84 4.59 -11.00 -0.14
N LEU A 85 3.63 -11.77 0.39
CA LEU A 85 2.56 -12.34 -0.44
C LEU A 85 1.69 -11.25 -1.08
N VAL A 86 1.39 -10.18 -0.36
CA VAL A 86 0.66 -9.03 -0.92
C VAL A 86 1.47 -8.35 -2.01
N PHE A 87 2.77 -8.13 -1.80
CA PHE A 87 3.64 -7.57 -2.85
C PHE A 87 3.71 -8.48 -4.09
N ILE A 88 3.80 -9.79 -3.92
CA ILE A 88 3.78 -10.75 -5.04
C ILE A 88 2.44 -10.68 -5.77
N ALA A 89 1.32 -10.54 -5.06
CA ALA A 89 0.01 -10.36 -5.70
C ALA A 89 -0.02 -9.11 -6.58
N PHE A 90 0.47 -7.97 -6.07
CA PHE A 90 0.66 -6.76 -6.88
C PHE A 90 1.55 -7.02 -8.10
N LEU A 91 2.71 -7.65 -7.92
CA LEU A 91 3.65 -7.88 -9.02
C LEU A 91 3.05 -8.78 -10.10
N VAL A 92 2.42 -9.89 -9.71
CA VAL A 92 1.79 -10.84 -10.63
C VAL A 92 0.64 -10.17 -11.38
N GLU A 93 -0.21 -9.43 -10.66
CA GLU A 93 -1.34 -8.72 -11.28
C GLU A 93 -0.84 -7.67 -12.28
N PHE A 94 0.16 -6.86 -11.92
CA PHE A 94 0.75 -5.85 -12.81
C PHE A 94 1.28 -6.45 -14.12
N LEU A 95 1.88 -7.65 -14.05
CA LEU A 95 2.48 -8.31 -15.20
C LEU A 95 1.45 -9.06 -16.08
N LEU A 96 0.37 -9.57 -15.48
CA LEU A 96 -0.57 -10.47 -16.17
C LEU A 96 -1.91 -9.81 -16.52
N VAL A 97 -2.32 -8.77 -15.80
CA VAL A 97 -3.64 -8.13 -15.97
C VAL A 97 -3.47 -6.82 -16.73
N ARG A 98 -4.08 -6.74 -17.92
CA ARG A 98 -4.02 -5.56 -18.80
C ARG A 98 -4.51 -4.29 -18.10
N ASP A 99 -5.57 -4.44 -17.30
CA ASP A 99 -6.16 -3.34 -16.56
C ASP A 99 -5.23 -2.84 -15.45
N ALA A 100 -4.38 -3.69 -14.87
CA ALA A 100 -3.40 -3.30 -13.85
C ALA A 100 -2.17 -2.58 -14.43
N ALA A 101 -2.00 -2.52 -15.76
CA ALA A 101 -0.88 -1.84 -16.41
C ALA A 101 -1.04 -0.29 -16.41
N THR A 102 -1.31 0.30 -15.24
CA THR A 102 -1.47 1.74 -15.05
C THR A 102 -0.40 2.32 -14.13
N GLN A 103 -0.16 3.64 -14.26
CA GLN A 103 0.78 4.37 -13.40
C GLN A 103 0.36 4.30 -11.93
N VAL A 104 -0.94 4.38 -11.64
CA VAL A 104 -1.50 4.27 -10.29
C VAL A 104 -1.14 2.91 -9.69
N PHE A 105 -1.40 1.81 -10.40
CA PHE A 105 -1.11 0.47 -9.88
C PHE A 105 0.39 0.24 -9.68
N PHE A 106 1.22 0.74 -10.60
CA PHE A 106 2.68 0.67 -10.46
C PHE A 106 3.18 1.41 -9.21
N ILE A 107 2.61 2.58 -8.89
CA ILE A 107 2.92 3.32 -7.66
C ILE A 107 2.46 2.53 -6.43
N LEU A 108 1.24 1.96 -6.44
CA LEU A 108 0.75 1.12 -5.33
C LEU A 108 1.65 -0.11 -5.10
N MET A 109 2.07 -0.78 -6.17
CA MET A 109 3.04 -1.88 -6.12
C MET A 109 4.38 -1.43 -5.53
N THR A 110 4.86 -0.24 -5.90
CA THR A 110 6.10 0.33 -5.36
C THR A 110 5.96 0.63 -3.87
N ILE A 111 4.82 1.14 -3.42
CA ILE A 111 4.53 1.33 -1.99
C ILE A 111 4.53 -0.01 -1.25
N ALA A 112 3.96 -1.07 -1.84
CA ALA A 112 4.00 -2.42 -1.27
C ALA A 112 5.43 -3.00 -1.20
N LEU A 113 6.29 -2.69 -2.18
CA LEU A 113 7.71 -3.03 -2.12
C LEU A 113 8.42 -2.32 -0.96
N ILE A 114 8.12 -1.04 -0.75
CA ILE A 114 8.68 -0.26 0.37
C ILE A 114 8.22 -0.85 1.71
N ASP A 115 6.97 -1.32 1.83
CA ASP A 115 6.47 -2.01 3.01
C ASP A 115 7.31 -3.25 3.36
N VAL A 116 7.55 -4.11 2.37
CA VAL A 116 8.37 -5.33 2.53
C VAL A 116 9.78 -4.99 3.02
N ILE A 117 10.44 -4.02 2.36
CA ILE A 117 11.82 -3.61 2.71
C ILE A 117 11.86 -2.98 4.10
N GLY A 118 10.89 -2.12 4.42
CA GLY A 118 10.75 -1.49 5.73
C GLY A 118 10.57 -2.52 6.85
N GLY A 119 9.70 -3.51 6.62
CA GLY A 119 9.48 -4.62 7.56
C GLY A 119 10.76 -5.42 7.85
N PHE A 120 11.55 -5.74 6.81
CA PHE A 120 12.85 -6.39 6.97
C PHE A 120 13.83 -5.53 7.77
N ALA A 121 13.96 -4.25 7.43
CA ALA A 121 14.90 -3.33 8.07
C ALA A 121 14.64 -3.20 9.59
N VAL A 122 13.37 -3.11 10.00
CA VAL A 122 12.99 -3.03 11.41
C VAL A 122 13.29 -4.35 12.14
N SER A 123 13.04 -5.50 11.51
CA SER A 123 13.34 -6.81 12.11
C SER A 123 14.83 -6.97 12.41
N ILE A 124 15.71 -6.60 11.47
CA ILE A 124 17.17 -6.68 11.65
C ILE A 124 17.63 -5.79 12.82
N ARG A 125 17.12 -4.56 12.90
CA ARG A 125 17.48 -3.63 13.97
C ARG A 125 17.05 -4.14 15.35
N SER A 126 15.91 -4.81 15.45
CA SER A 126 15.45 -5.38 16.72
C SER A 126 16.38 -6.51 17.23
N ALA A 127 16.83 -7.40 16.35
CA ALA A 127 17.76 -8.48 16.69
C ALA A 127 19.12 -7.97 17.18
N GLY A 128 19.62 -6.87 16.60
CA GLY A 128 20.90 -6.27 17.01
C GLY A 128 20.89 -5.67 18.42
N ARG A 129 19.73 -5.22 18.91
CA ARG A 129 19.60 -4.64 20.26
C ARG A 129 19.61 -5.71 21.35
N ASP A 130 19.07 -6.89 21.08
CA ASP A 130 19.03 -8.00 22.05
C ASP A 130 20.44 -8.55 22.34
N VAL A 131 21.36 -8.50 21.37
CA VAL A 131 22.76 -8.93 21.54
C VAL A 131 23.55 -7.99 22.48
N SER A 132 23.21 -6.70 22.53
CA SER A 132 23.91 -5.70 23.35
C SER A 132 23.52 -5.73 24.83
N ILE A 133 22.42 -6.39 25.21
CA ILE A 133 21.95 -6.48 26.62
C ILE A 133 22.39 -7.80 27.27
N GLY A 134 22.85 -8.78 26.47
CA GLY A 134 23.24 -10.12 26.94
C GLY A 134 24.74 -10.36 27.16
N LEU A 135 25.59 -9.33 27.05
CA LEU A 135 27.02 -9.34 27.34
C LEU A 135 27.33 -8.36 28.48
#